data_AF-A0A8B5XHA0-F1
#
_entry.id   AF-A0A8B5XHA0-F1
#
_cell.length_a   1.000
_cell.length_b   1.000
_cell.length_c   1.000
_cell.angle_alpha   90.00
_cell.angle_beta   90.00
_cell.angle_gamma   90.00
#
_symmetry.space_group_name_H-M   'P 1'
#
loop_
_entity.id
_entity.type
_entity.pdbx_description
1 polymer ?
#
loop_
_entity_poly.entity_id
_entity_poly.type
_entity_poly.pdbx_seq_one_letter_code
_entity_poly.pdbx_strand_id
1 'polypeptide(L)'
;FRSFKAVKEKLDTRRGSNSELETAVKDLGKAVSYKGMYGDVAIVVYSGQYVENGVKKNFLPDNTMVLGNTQARGLRTYGCIQDADAQREGINASARYPKNWVTTGDPAREFTMIQSAPLMLLADPDEFVSVQLA
;
A
#
# COMPACT_ATOMS: atom_id res chain seq x y z
N PHE A 1 0.37 -23.55 3.85
CA PHE A 1 -1.03 -23.19 4.19
C PHE A 1 -2.07 -24.03 3.43
N ARG A 2 -2.24 -23.86 2.12
CA ARG A 2 -3.26 -24.59 1.33
C ARG A 2 -3.08 -26.11 1.27
N SER A 3 -1.88 -26.62 1.56
CA SER A 3 -1.57 -28.06 1.59
C SER A 3 -2.25 -28.79 2.76
N PHE A 4 -2.57 -28.11 3.85
CA PHE A 4 -3.18 -28.72 5.03
C PHE A 4 -4.64 -29.08 4.78
N LYS A 5 -4.99 -30.35 4.99
CA LYS A 5 -6.36 -30.86 4.81
C LYS A 5 -7.38 -30.08 5.66
N ALA A 6 -7.06 -29.86 6.94
CA ALA A 6 -7.91 -29.10 7.86
C ALA A 6 -8.20 -27.66 7.40
N VAL A 7 -7.29 -27.05 6.63
CA VAL A 7 -7.51 -25.71 6.05
C VAL A 7 -8.49 -25.79 4.88
N LYS A 8 -8.33 -26.77 3.98
CA LYS A 8 -9.23 -26.95 2.82
C LYS A 8 -10.68 -27.20 3.25
N GLU A 9 -10.88 -27.95 4.33
CA GLU A 9 -12.22 -28.30 4.82
C GLU A 9 -12.96 -27.13 5.49
N LYS A 10 -12.23 -26.20 6.12
CA LYS A 10 -12.82 -25.08 6.88
C LYS A 10 -12.76 -23.73 6.18
N LEU A 11 -12.04 -23.62 5.06
CA LEU A 11 -11.95 -22.38 4.29
C LEU A 11 -13.25 -22.14 3.52
N ASP A 12 -13.95 -21.06 3.85
CA ASP A 12 -15.13 -20.62 3.11
C ASP A 12 -14.71 -19.72 1.95
N THR A 13 -14.89 -20.21 0.72
CA THR A 13 -14.55 -19.48 -0.50
C THR A 13 -15.73 -18.73 -1.11
N ARG A 14 -16.92 -18.78 -0.50
CA ARG A 14 -18.09 -18.04 -0.98
C ARG A 14 -17.76 -16.55 -0.96
N ARG A 15 -18.04 -15.89 -2.08
CA ARG A 15 -17.81 -14.45 -2.26
C ARG A 15 -19.13 -13.72 -2.17
N GLY A 16 -19.14 -12.58 -1.49
CA GLY A 16 -20.38 -11.87 -1.17
C GLY A 16 -20.21 -10.43 -0.72
N SER A 17 -19.00 -9.87 -0.76
CA SER A 17 -18.68 -8.51 -0.24
C SER A 17 -19.21 -8.25 1.18
N ASN A 18 -19.25 -9.30 2.01
CA ASN A 18 -19.81 -9.21 3.35
C ASN A 18 -18.81 -8.65 4.37
N SER A 19 -17.52 -8.60 4.03
CA SER A 19 -16.45 -8.06 4.89
C SER A 19 -15.84 -6.78 4.32
N GLU A 20 -15.40 -5.88 5.22
CA GLU A 20 -14.70 -4.63 4.86
C GLU A 20 -13.46 -4.94 4.00
N LEU A 21 -12.72 -6.01 4.33
CA LEU A 21 -11.51 -6.39 3.61
C LEU A 21 -11.79 -6.91 2.19
N GLU A 22 -12.83 -7.73 2.00
CA GLU A 22 -13.20 -8.23 0.66
C GLU A 22 -13.52 -7.05 -0.28
N THR A 23 -14.22 -6.04 0.24
CA THR A 23 -14.53 -4.81 -0.48
C THR A 23 -13.29 -3.98 -0.77
N ALA A 24 -12.39 -3.84 0.22
CA ALA A 24 -11.19 -3.00 0.11
C ALA A 24 -10.21 -3.50 -0.97
N VAL A 25 -10.18 -4.80 -1.25
CA VAL A 25 -9.21 -5.40 -2.19
C VAL A 25 -9.76 -5.63 -3.60
N LYS A 26 -11.02 -5.28 -3.88
CA LYS A 26 -11.71 -5.60 -5.14
C LYS A 26 -10.98 -5.07 -6.39
N ASP A 27 -10.42 -3.87 -6.31
CA ASP A 27 -9.76 -3.18 -7.43
C ASP A 27 -8.24 -3.44 -7.48
N LEU A 28 -7.72 -4.28 -6.57
CA LEU A 28 -6.29 -4.54 -6.40
C LEU A 28 -5.84 -5.88 -7.02
N GLY A 29 -6.65 -6.47 -7.91
CA GLY A 29 -6.46 -7.81 -8.48
C GLY A 29 -5.12 -8.08 -9.19
N LYS A 30 -4.35 -7.04 -9.53
CA LYS A 30 -2.99 -7.18 -10.09
C LYS A 30 -1.97 -7.71 -9.08
N ALA A 31 -2.16 -7.42 -7.79
CA ALA A 31 -1.19 -7.75 -6.74
C ALA A 31 -1.86 -8.39 -5.51
N VAL A 32 -3.19 -8.42 -5.46
CA VAL A 32 -3.95 -8.89 -4.29
C VAL A 32 -4.97 -9.91 -4.73
N SER A 33 -5.09 -11.00 -3.97
CA SER A 33 -6.05 -12.04 -4.25
C SER A 33 -6.74 -12.48 -2.96
N TYR A 34 -8.01 -12.10 -2.82
CA TYR A 34 -8.87 -12.57 -1.75
C TYR A 34 -9.19 -14.06 -1.90
N LYS A 35 -8.91 -14.86 -0.88
CA LYS A 35 -9.05 -16.32 -0.92
C LYS A 35 -10.26 -16.85 -0.16
N GLY A 36 -10.88 -16.06 0.70
CA GLY A 36 -12.05 -16.46 1.48
C GLY A 36 -11.89 -16.16 2.96
N MET A 37 -12.78 -16.72 3.77
CA MET A 37 -12.80 -16.60 5.23
C MET A 37 -12.44 -17.93 5.87
N TYR A 38 -11.67 -17.88 6.97
CA TYR A 38 -11.47 -19.01 7.87
C TYR A 38 -12.07 -18.65 9.21
N GLY A 39 -13.31 -19.05 9.45
CA GLY A 39 -14.12 -18.48 10.54
C GLY A 39 -14.37 -16.99 10.29
N ASP A 40 -13.90 -16.15 11.21
CA ASP A 40 -13.94 -14.68 11.14
C ASP A 40 -12.68 -14.05 10.53
N VAL A 41 -11.66 -14.85 10.22
CA VAL A 41 -10.38 -14.35 9.66
C VAL A 41 -10.42 -14.34 8.14
N ALA A 42 -10.26 -13.16 7.54
CA ALA A 42 -10.14 -13.02 6.10
C ALA A 42 -8.74 -13.43 5.61
N ILE A 43 -8.68 -14.28 4.58
CA ILE A 43 -7.43 -14.76 3.98
C ILE A 43 -7.16 -14.02 2.67
N VAL A 44 -6.06 -13.27 2.65
CA VAL A 44 -5.61 -12.50 1.47
C VAL A 44 -4.21 -12.94 1.10
N VAL A 45 -3.99 -13.18 -0.20
CA VAL A 45 -2.64 -13.36 -0.75
C VAL A 45 -2.21 -12.05 -1.40
N TYR A 46 -1.07 -11.53 -0.97
CA TYR A 46 -0.47 -10.32 -1.50
C TYR A 46 0.84 -10.67 -2.23
N SER A 47 1.00 -10.15 -3.45
CA SER A 47 2.13 -10.41 -4.34
C SER A 47 2.62 -9.12 -5.02
N GLY A 48 2.42 -7.97 -4.38
CA GLY A 48 2.88 -6.69 -4.91
C GLY A 48 4.40 -6.57 -4.90
N GLN A 49 4.94 -5.93 -5.94
CA GLN A 49 6.37 -5.76 -6.16
C GLN A 49 6.74 -4.31 -6.42
N TYR A 50 7.96 -3.93 -6.05
CA TYR A 50 8.60 -2.67 -6.40
C TYR A 50 9.93 -2.91 -7.10
N VAL A 51 10.45 -1.88 -7.78
CA VAL A 51 11.76 -1.93 -8.43
C VAL A 51 12.73 -1.08 -7.61
N GLU A 52 13.83 -1.67 -7.22
CA GLU A 52 14.93 -0.99 -6.54
C GLU A 52 16.23 -1.30 -7.30
N ASN A 53 16.91 -0.26 -7.76
CA ASN A 53 18.16 -0.38 -8.55
C ASN A 53 18.02 -1.35 -9.75
N GLY A 54 16.86 -1.33 -10.42
CA GLY A 54 16.57 -2.20 -11.57
C GLY A 54 16.15 -3.63 -11.22
N VAL A 55 16.12 -4.01 -9.94
CA VAL A 55 15.73 -5.35 -9.48
C VAL A 55 14.34 -5.32 -8.89
N LYS A 56 13.49 -6.29 -9.26
CA LYS A 56 12.16 -6.46 -8.66
C LYS A 56 12.28 -7.06 -7.26
N LYS A 57 11.60 -6.46 -6.29
CA LYS A 57 11.52 -6.92 -4.90
C LYS A 57 10.06 -6.96 -4.45
N ASN A 58 9.73 -7.87 -3.54
CA ASN A 58 8.39 -7.99 -2.98
C ASN A 58 8.22 -6.95 -1.86
N PHE A 59 7.04 -6.30 -1.77
CA PHE A 59 6.75 -5.41 -0.65
C PHE A 59 6.56 -6.18 0.67
N LEU A 60 5.90 -7.34 0.60
CA LEU A 60 5.83 -8.30 1.70
C LEU A 60 6.96 -9.32 1.50
N PRO A 61 7.86 -9.53 2.47
CA PRO A 61 8.95 -10.49 2.31
C PRO A 61 8.45 -11.92 2.11
N ASP A 62 9.29 -12.75 1.49
CA ASP A 62 8.95 -14.14 1.20
C ASP A 62 8.71 -14.93 2.48
N ASN A 63 7.73 -15.83 2.45
CA ASN A 63 7.32 -16.65 3.60
C ASN A 63 6.87 -15.83 4.83
N THR A 64 6.55 -14.55 4.67
CA THR A 64 5.96 -13.72 5.73
C THR A 64 4.44 -13.69 5.65
N MET A 65 3.78 -13.75 6.80
CA MET A 65 2.35 -13.48 6.97
C MET A 65 2.16 -12.36 7.98
N VAL A 66 1.20 -11.47 7.71
CA VAL A 66 0.79 -10.42 8.66
C VAL A 66 -0.62 -10.70 9.13
N LEU A 67 -0.82 -10.65 10.43
CA LEU A 67 -2.11 -10.69 11.11
C LEU A 67 -2.40 -9.29 11.64
N GLY A 68 -3.64 -8.85 11.50
CA GLY A 68 -4.09 -7.56 12.00
C GLY A 68 -5.60 -7.42 11.87
N ASN A 69 -6.11 -6.29 12.37
CA ASN A 69 -7.52 -5.95 12.32
C ASN A 69 -7.78 -4.84 11.30
N THR A 70 -8.87 -4.89 10.52
CA THR A 70 -9.19 -3.79 9.58
C THR A 70 -9.60 -2.49 10.29
N GLN A 71 -9.94 -2.58 11.58
CA GLN A 71 -10.18 -1.43 12.45
C GLN A 71 -8.89 -0.71 12.86
N ALA A 72 -7.73 -1.38 12.73
CA ALA A 72 -6.40 -0.82 12.95
C ALA A 72 -6.05 0.18 11.84
N ARG A 73 -6.57 1.41 11.94
CA ARG A 73 -6.45 2.42 10.89
C ARG A 73 -5.18 3.25 11.05
N GLY A 74 -4.23 3.03 10.14
CA GLY A 74 -3.10 3.92 9.95
C GLY A 74 -3.49 5.25 9.28
N LEU A 75 -2.64 6.25 9.45
CA LEU A 75 -2.76 7.57 8.86
C LEU A 75 -1.64 7.76 7.83
N ARG A 76 -2.00 8.33 6.67
CA ARG A 76 -0.99 8.86 5.75
C ARG A 76 -0.82 10.35 6.03
N THR A 77 0.30 10.69 6.66
CA THR A 77 0.67 12.08 6.96
C THR A 77 1.53 12.65 5.85
N TYR A 78 1.53 13.97 5.71
CA TYR A 78 2.34 14.68 4.72
C TYR A 78 3.05 15.85 5.39
N GLY A 79 4.38 15.88 5.27
CA GLY A 79 5.19 17.01 5.65
C GLY A 79 5.01 18.19 4.69
N CYS A 80 5.56 19.34 5.11
CA CYS A 80 5.55 20.56 4.32
C CYS A 80 6.44 20.43 3.07
N ILE A 81 5.94 20.91 1.92
CA ILE A 81 6.67 20.91 0.64
C ILE A 81 7.70 22.04 0.66
N GLN A 82 8.99 21.72 0.46
CA GLN A 82 10.07 22.71 0.60
C GLN A 82 10.36 23.53 -0.67
N ASP A 83 9.56 23.39 -1.75
CA ASP A 83 9.70 24.18 -2.97
C ASP A 83 9.41 25.66 -2.70
N ALA A 84 10.28 26.56 -3.18
CA ALA A 84 10.10 27.99 -2.99
C ALA A 84 8.82 28.54 -3.64
N ASP A 85 8.38 27.97 -4.77
CA ASP A 85 7.16 28.41 -5.42
C ASP A 85 5.93 27.91 -4.67
N ALA A 86 5.96 26.67 -4.16
CA ALA A 86 4.92 26.16 -3.27
C ALA A 86 4.77 27.03 -1.99
N GLN A 87 5.90 27.44 -1.39
CA GLN A 87 5.90 28.33 -0.22
C GLN A 87 5.35 29.73 -0.57
N ARG A 88 5.70 30.28 -1.74
CA ARG A 88 5.19 31.57 -2.20
C ARG A 88 3.68 31.54 -2.48
N GLU A 89 3.18 30.41 -2.95
CA GLU A 89 1.75 30.14 -3.13
C GLU A 89 1.02 29.84 -1.81
N GLY A 90 1.73 29.77 -0.68
CA GLY A 90 1.17 29.46 0.63
C GLY A 90 0.81 27.99 0.84
N ILE A 91 1.35 27.08 0.02
CA ILE A 91 1.09 25.65 0.08
C ILE A 91 1.98 25.01 1.15
N ASN A 92 1.49 25.02 2.39
CA ASN A 92 2.24 24.55 3.56
C ASN A 92 1.97 23.06 3.91
N ALA A 93 0.91 22.48 3.37
CA ALA A 93 0.59 21.06 3.52
C ALA A 93 -0.16 20.58 2.28
N SER A 94 0.47 19.72 1.48
CA SER A 94 -0.19 19.09 0.34
C SER A 94 0.26 17.65 0.20
N ALA A 95 -0.66 16.80 -0.25
CA ALA A 95 -0.34 15.43 -0.60
C ALA A 95 0.65 15.38 -1.78
N ARG A 96 0.50 16.29 -2.76
CA ARG A 96 1.32 16.40 -3.96
C ARG A 96 1.35 17.85 -4.45
N TYR A 97 2.52 18.33 -4.83
CA TYR A 97 2.69 19.62 -5.52
C TYR A 97 3.20 19.38 -6.94
N PRO A 98 2.31 19.40 -7.96
CA PRO A 98 2.71 19.29 -9.36
C PRO A 98 3.20 20.64 -9.89
N LYS A 99 4.28 20.61 -10.66
CA LYS A 99 4.90 21.78 -11.29
C LYS A 99 5.29 21.45 -12.72
N ASN A 100 5.04 22.39 -13.62
CA ASN A 100 5.53 22.37 -14.99
C ASN A 100 6.33 23.65 -15.26
N TRP A 101 7.49 23.55 -15.89
CA TRP A 101 8.24 24.72 -16.35
C TRP A 101 9.06 24.40 -17.60
N VAL A 102 9.34 25.44 -18.39
CA VAL A 102 10.23 25.37 -19.55
C VAL A 102 11.53 26.07 -19.20
N THR A 103 12.65 25.40 -19.46
CA THR A 103 13.99 25.98 -19.38
C THR A 103 14.37 26.47 -20.78
N THR A 104 14.59 27.77 -20.93
CA THR A 104 14.89 28.42 -22.21
C THR A 104 16.39 28.35 -22.53
N GLY A 105 16.74 28.15 -23.80
CA GLY A 105 18.12 28.01 -24.29
C GLY A 105 18.19 27.06 -25.49
N ASP A 106 19.40 26.66 -25.89
CA ASP A 106 19.63 25.75 -27.02
C ASP A 106 20.20 24.39 -26.52
N PRO A 107 19.38 23.35 -26.30
CA PRO A 107 17.95 23.24 -26.58
C PRO A 107 17.06 23.62 -25.39
N ALA A 108 15.89 24.17 -25.69
CA ALA A 108 14.83 24.37 -24.71
C ALA A 108 14.30 23.02 -24.23
N ARG A 109 13.96 22.92 -22.94
CA ARG A 109 13.46 21.68 -22.32
C ARG A 109 12.29 21.98 -21.40
N GLU A 110 11.22 21.22 -21.57
CA GLU A 110 10.06 21.23 -20.68
C GLU A 110 10.24 20.14 -19.61
N PHE A 111 9.94 20.48 -18.37
CA PHE A 111 10.04 19.59 -17.23
C PHE A 111 8.73 19.58 -16.46
N THR A 112 8.32 18.38 -16.05
CA THR A 112 7.28 18.19 -15.05
C THR A 112 7.88 17.57 -13.80
N MET A 113 7.44 18.03 -12.64
CA MET A 113 7.87 17.51 -11.34
C MET A 113 6.68 17.43 -10.40
N ILE A 114 6.65 16.37 -9.59
CA ILE A 114 5.70 16.25 -8.48
C ILE A 114 6.51 16.09 -7.21
N GLN A 115 6.31 16.99 -6.26
CA GLN A 115 6.89 16.87 -4.92
C GLN A 115 5.84 16.34 -3.93
N SER A 116 6.28 15.54 -2.96
CA SER A 116 5.46 14.98 -1.89
C SER A 116 6.38 14.61 -0.73
N ALA A 117 5.90 14.72 0.51
CA ALA A 117 6.63 14.32 1.71
C ALA A 117 5.79 13.36 2.58
N PRO A 118 5.44 12.16 2.09
CA PRO A 118 4.53 11.26 2.79
C PRO A 118 5.23 10.47 3.92
N LEU A 119 4.53 10.26 5.03
CA LEU A 119 4.92 9.31 6.08
C LEU A 119 3.69 8.50 6.51
N MET A 120 3.81 7.17 6.46
CA MET A 120 2.78 6.25 6.96
C MET A 120 2.95 6.11 8.47
N LEU A 121 1.89 6.41 9.22
CA LEU A 121 1.87 6.34 10.68
C LEU A 121 0.83 5.31 11.11
N LEU A 122 1.22 4.43 12.03
CA LEU A 122 0.31 3.53 12.73
C LEU A 122 0.01 4.13 14.10
N ALA A 123 -1.28 4.29 14.41
CA ALA A 123 -1.70 4.83 15.72
C ALA A 123 -1.39 3.83 16.85
N ASP A 124 -1.61 2.55 16.59
CA ASP A 124 -1.25 1.45 17.47
C ASP A 124 -0.54 0.34 16.66
N PRO A 125 0.80 0.27 16.70
CA PRO A 125 1.54 -0.77 15.99
C PRO A 125 1.40 -2.16 16.63
N ASP A 126 0.93 -2.27 17.88
CA ASP A 126 0.84 -3.54 18.61
C ASP A 126 -0.37 -4.40 18.14
N GLU A 127 -1.29 -3.82 17.37
CA GLU A 127 -2.40 -4.53 16.72
C GLU A 127 -1.97 -5.44 15.55
N PHE A 128 -0.69 -5.43 15.18
CA PHE A 128 -0.14 -6.22 14.08
C PHE A 128 0.88 -7.26 14.55
N VAL A 129 0.72 -8.49 14.05
CA VAL A 129 1.68 -9.57 14.27
C VAL A 129 2.24 -10.02 12.92
N SER A 130 3.57 -10.02 12.80
CA SER A 130 4.26 -10.58 11.64
C SER A 130 4.84 -11.95 12.01
N VAL A 131 4.61 -12.94 11.14
CA VAL A 131 5.10 -14.31 11.31
C VAL A 131 5.92 -14.68 10.08
N GLN A 132 7.19 -15.01 10.30
CA GLN A 132 8.06 -15.59 9.29
C GLN A 132 7.96 -17.12 9.35
N LEU A 133 7.54 -17.74 8.25
CA LEU A 133 7.45 -19.19 8.12
C LEU A 133 8.83 -19.76 7.75
N ALA A 134 9.14 -20.92 8.34
CA ALA A 134 10.32 -21.72 8.04
C ALA A 134 10.10 -22.66 6.84
#